data_AF-A0A0N4VXL5-F1
#
_entry.id   AF-A0A0N4VXL5-F1
#
_cell.length_a   1.000
_cell.length_b   1.000
_cell.length_c   1.000
_cell.angle_alpha   90.00
_cell.angle_beta   90.00
_cell.angle_gamma   90.00
#
_symmetry.space_group_name_H-M   'P 1'
#
loop_
_entity.id
_entity.type
_entity.pdbx_description
1 polymer ?
#
loop_
_entity_poly.entity_id
_entity_poly.type
_entity_poly.pdbx_seq_one_letter_code
_entity_poly.pdbx_strand_id
1 'polypeptide(L)'
;MELPWDSPWTWILCLIFQDLMYYCGHRAVHEAGFFWGLHTIHHSSEYYNLSTALRQAAFQDAGLAIYDVLQAFFIPPPIFLVHRYFSEILQFVMHT
;
A
#
# COMPACT_ATOMS: atom_id res chain seq x y z
N MET A 1 21.26 2.63 -4.90
CA MET A 1 21.71 1.97 -3.65
C MET A 1 21.58 0.48 -3.87
N GLU A 2 22.61 -0.31 -3.62
CA GLU A 2 22.51 -1.76 -3.68
C GLU A 2 22.12 -2.28 -2.30
N LEU A 3 20.95 -2.91 -2.20
CA LEU A 3 20.52 -3.63 -1.00
C LEU A 3 20.68 -5.13 -1.27
N PRO A 4 21.59 -5.83 -0.56
CA PRO A 4 21.84 -7.25 -0.79
C PRO A 4 20.61 -8.10 -0.49
N TRP A 5 20.24 -8.98 -1.42
CA TRP A 5 19.07 -9.86 -1.30
C TRP A 5 19.23 -10.95 -0.24
N ASP A 6 20.47 -11.38 0.00
CA ASP A 6 20.89 -12.39 0.97
C ASP A 6 21.02 -11.84 2.39
N SER A 7 20.89 -10.53 2.58
CA SER A 7 20.93 -9.90 3.90
C SER A 7 19.54 -9.85 4.53
N PRO A 8 19.34 -10.47 5.71
CA PRO A 8 18.07 -10.36 6.44
C PRO A 8 17.71 -8.91 6.80
N TRP A 9 18.71 -8.06 7.01
CA TRP A 9 18.50 -6.64 7.34
C TRP A 9 17.86 -5.85 6.21
N THR A 10 18.15 -6.20 4.95
CA THR A 10 17.49 -5.61 3.78
C THR A 10 15.98 -5.78 3.89
N TRP A 11 15.54 -6.99 4.22
CA TRP A 11 14.12 -7.34 4.32
C TRP A 11 13.46 -6.74 5.56
N ILE A 12 14.11 -6.80 6.73
CA ILE A 12 13.57 -6.23 7.99
C ILE A 12 13.40 -4.71 7.87
N LEU A 13 14.40 -4.00 7.36
CA LEU A 13 14.30 -2.54 7.18
C LEU A 13 13.27 -2.20 6.10
N CYS A 14 13.20 -2.99 5.04
CA CYS A 14 12.18 -2.82 4.01
C CYS A 14 10.76 -3.03 4.55
N LEU A 15 10.54 -4.00 5.44
CA LEU A 15 9.24 -4.21 6.09
C LEU A 15 8.78 -2.94 6.81
N ILE A 16 9.64 -2.39 7.67
CA ILE A 16 9.31 -1.19 8.46
C ILE A 16 9.07 0.01 7.54
N PHE A 17 9.92 0.19 6.53
CA PHE A 17 9.79 1.33 5.63
C PHE A 17 8.56 1.23 4.72
N GLN A 18 8.26 0.02 4.21
CA GLN A 18 7.04 -0.25 3.44
C GLN A 18 5.79 0.03 4.28
N ASP A 19 5.77 -0.43 5.54
CA ASP A 19 4.64 -0.21 6.45
C ASP A 19 4.41 1.28 6.69
N LEU A 20 5.48 2.05 6.91
CA LEU A 20 5.41 3.51 7.04
C LEU A 20 4.88 4.19 5.77
N MET A 21 5.39 3.82 4.58
CA MET A 21 4.92 4.41 3.31
C MET A 21 3.46 4.06 3.04
N TYR A 22 3.06 2.83 3.33
CA TYR A 22 1.67 2.40 3.28
C TYR A 22 0.80 3.22 4.23
N TYR A 23 1.21 3.38 5.49
CA TYR A 23 0.48 4.20 6.47
C TYR A 23 0.31 5.64 5.99
N CYS A 24 1.37 6.27 5.49
CA CYS A 24 1.31 7.63 4.97
C CYS A 24 0.36 7.76 3.77
N GLY A 25 0.40 6.80 2.83
CA GLY A 25 -0.51 6.78 1.68
C GLY A 25 -1.95 6.53 2.09
N HIS A 26 -2.18 5.56 2.97
CA HIS A 26 -3.50 5.24 3.49
C HIS A 26 -4.10 6.41 4.27
N ARG A 27 -3.31 7.07 5.12
CA ARG A 27 -3.75 8.29 5.82
C ARG A 27 -4.11 9.39 4.83
N ALA A 28 -3.32 9.60 3.78
CA ALA A 28 -3.60 10.63 2.79
C ALA A 28 -4.89 10.36 2.02
N VAL A 29 -5.24 9.10 1.71
CA VAL A 29 -6.55 8.78 1.12
C VAL A 29 -7.72 9.04 2.05
N HIS A 30 -7.49 9.06 3.37
CA HIS A 30 -8.52 9.36 4.35
C HIS A 30 -8.62 10.85 4.72
N GLU A 31 -7.54 11.63 4.58
CA GLU A 31 -7.51 13.03 5.05
C GLU A 31 -7.52 14.08 3.94
N ALA A 32 -7.05 13.76 2.73
CA ALA A 32 -6.97 14.73 1.63
C ALA A 32 -8.10 14.55 0.62
N GLY A 33 -8.83 15.62 0.30
CA GLY A 33 -10.04 15.56 -0.54
C GLY A 33 -9.84 14.94 -1.93
N PHE A 34 -8.71 15.20 -2.59
CA PHE A 34 -8.38 14.58 -3.88
C PHE A 34 -8.27 13.06 -3.77
N PHE A 35 -7.50 12.57 -2.79
CA PHE A 35 -7.31 11.14 -2.59
C PHE A 35 -8.56 10.45 -2.03
N TRP A 36 -9.31 11.13 -1.15
CA TRP A 36 -10.61 10.66 -0.67
C TRP A 36 -11.60 10.43 -1.81
N GLY A 37 -11.61 11.31 -2.82
CA GLY A 37 -12.44 11.13 -4.01
C GLY A 37 -12.15 9.82 -4.77
N LEU A 38 -10.93 9.31 -4.71
CA LEU A 38 -10.55 8.01 -5.27
C LEU A 38 -10.86 6.83 -4.34
N HIS A 39 -10.96 7.08 -3.03
CA HIS A 39 -11.07 6.03 -2.01
C HIS A 39 -12.48 5.84 -1.43
N THR A 40 -13.36 6.83 -1.54
CA THR A 40 -14.71 6.78 -0.96
C THR A 40 -15.54 5.60 -1.46
N ILE A 41 -15.28 5.09 -2.68
CA ILE A 41 -15.99 3.94 -3.23
C ILE A 41 -15.68 2.66 -2.45
N HIS A 42 -14.47 2.53 -1.90
CA HIS A 42 -14.07 1.40 -1.07
C HIS A 42 -14.84 1.37 0.24
N HIS A 43 -15.02 2.53 0.88
CA HIS A 43 -15.78 2.68 2.13
C HIS A 43 -17.29 2.84 1.94
N SER A 44 -17.82 2.61 0.74
CA SER A 44 -19.25 2.79 0.45
C SER A 44 -20.15 1.67 0.97
N SER A 45 -19.58 0.53 1.35
CA SER A 45 -20.32 -0.65 1.79
C SER A 45 -20.42 -0.69 3.31
N GLU A 46 -21.60 -1.02 3.84
CA GLU A 46 -21.76 -1.36 5.26
C GLU A 46 -21.36 -2.82 5.57
N TYR A 47 -21.12 -3.63 4.53
CA TYR A 47 -20.73 -5.03 4.68
C TYR A 47 -19.22 -5.22 4.57
N TYR A 48 -18.66 -6.00 5.49
CA TYR A 48 -17.26 -6.40 5.47
C TYR A 48 -17.15 -7.80 4.84
N ASN A 49 -16.90 -7.84 3.54
CA ASN A 49 -16.72 -9.08 2.79
C ASN A 49 -15.67 -8.91 1.67
N LEU A 50 -15.23 -10.02 1.09
CA LEU A 50 -14.18 -10.04 0.05
C LEU A 50 -14.54 -9.19 -1.19
N SER A 51 -15.82 -9.08 -1.54
CA SER A 51 -16.25 -8.22 -2.66
C SER A 51 -16.07 -6.73 -2.35
N THR A 52 -16.25 -6.34 -1.09
CA THR A 52 -16.02 -4.98 -0.61
C THR A 52 -14.53 -4.66 -0.60
N ALA A 53 -13.69 -5.64 -0.22
CA ALA A 53 -12.23 -5.51 -0.26
C ALA A 53 -11.70 -5.12 -1.65
N LEU A 54 -12.25 -5.74 -2.70
CA LEU A 54 -11.85 -5.49 -4.11
C LEU A 54 -12.46 -4.22 -4.72
N ARG A 55 -13.38 -3.54 -4.02
CA ARG A 55 -14.05 -2.35 -4.52
C ARG A 55 -13.13 -1.13 -4.45
N GLN A 56 -12.17 -1.04 -5.35
CA GLN A 56 -11.25 0.09 -5.48
C GLN A 56 -11.60 0.92 -6.71
N ALA A 57 -11.32 2.23 -6.70
CA ALA A 57 -11.43 3.01 -7.94
C ALA A 57 -10.37 2.58 -8.95
N ALA A 58 -10.70 2.61 -10.24
CA ALA A 58 -9.80 2.21 -11.33
C ALA A 58 -8.44 2.94 -11.34
N PHE A 59 -8.40 4.16 -10.80
CA PHE A 59 -7.20 4.99 -10.72
C PHE A 59 -6.68 5.20 -9.30
N GLN A 60 -7.20 4.47 -8.30
CA GLN A 60 -6.74 4.65 -6.92
C GLN A 60 -5.24 4.34 -6.79
N ASP A 61 -4.80 3.22 -7.38
CA ASP A 61 -3.41 2.80 -7.33
C ASP A 61 -2.47 3.80 -8.01
N ALA A 62 -2.86 4.30 -9.19
CA ALA A 62 -2.14 5.36 -9.88
C ALA A 62 -2.08 6.67 -9.06
N GLY A 63 -3.16 6.99 -8.33
CA GLY A 63 -3.20 8.14 -7.42
C GLY A 63 -2.22 8.00 -6.24
N LEU A 64 -1.96 6.78 -5.78
CA LEU A 64 -1.05 6.50 -4.66
C LEU A 64 0.38 6.18 -5.10
N ALA A 65 0.65 6.06 -6.40
CA ALA A 65 1.97 5.74 -6.94
C ALA A 65 3.08 6.70 -6.47
N ILE A 66 2.74 7.91 -6.03
CA ILE A 66 3.72 8.83 -5.45
C ILE A 66 4.41 8.25 -4.21
N TYR A 67 3.73 7.43 -3.40
CA TYR A 67 4.33 6.78 -2.23
C TYR A 67 5.33 5.68 -2.64
N ASP A 68 5.04 4.92 -3.70
CA ASP A 68 6.00 3.95 -4.25
C ASP A 68 7.20 4.65 -4.90
N VAL A 69 6.97 5.77 -5.58
CA VAL A 69 8.06 6.57 -6.18
C VAL A 69 8.97 7.14 -5.09
N LEU A 70 8.39 7.69 -4.02
CA LEU A 70 9.16 8.15 -2.86
C LEU A 70 9.98 7.01 -2.24
N GLN A 71 9.37 5.83 -2.12
CA GLN A 71 10.05 4.65 -1.61
C GLN A 71 11.18 4.15 -2.51
N ALA A 72 10.99 4.22 -3.83
CA ALA A 72 11.95 3.77 -4.84
C ALA A 72 13.28 4.55 -4.82
N PHE A 73 13.31 5.76 -4.24
CA PHE A 73 14.57 6.49 -4.02
C PHE A 73 15.48 5.82 -2.97
N PHE A 74 14.91 5.01 -2.07
CA PHE A 74 15.63 4.39 -0.96
C PHE A 74 15.75 2.87 -1.12
N ILE A 75 14.68 2.21 -1.60
CA ILE A 75 14.58 0.76 -1.70
C ILE A 75 14.25 0.37 -3.15
N PRO A 76 15.02 -0.52 -3.80
CA PRO A 76 14.68 -1.03 -5.13
C PRO A 76 13.27 -1.65 -5.18
N PRO A 77 12.47 -1.38 -6.24
CA PRO A 77 11.10 -1.89 -6.37
C PRO A 77 10.93 -3.39 -6.13
N PRO A 78 11.77 -4.28 -6.67
CA PRO A 78 11.59 -5.72 -6.46
C PRO A 78 11.63 -6.15 -4.98
N ILE A 79 12.29 -5.39 -4.10
CA ILE A 79 12.42 -5.73 -2.68
C ILE A 79 11.17 -5.30 -1.91
N PHE A 80 10.69 -4.08 -2.16
CA PHE A 80 9.52 -3.58 -1.43
C PHE A 80 8.19 -4.09 -1.96
N LEU A 81 8.10 -4.40 -3.26
CA LEU A 81 6.87 -4.96 -3.85
C LEU A 81 6.46 -6.27 -3.17
N VAL A 82 7.42 -7.07 -2.69
CA VAL A 82 7.12 -8.28 -1.90
C VAL A 82 6.29 -7.94 -0.67
N HIS A 83 6.79 -7.02 0.17
CA HIS A 83 6.08 -6.59 1.39
C HIS A 83 4.75 -5.91 1.08
N ARG A 84 4.70 -5.11 0.00
CA ARG A 84 3.48 -4.47 -0.45
C ARG A 84 2.39 -5.49 -0.77
N TYR A 85 2.67 -6.48 -1.61
CA TYR A 85 1.68 -7.49 -1.97
C TYR A 85 1.29 -8.39 -0.79
N PHE A 86 2.21 -8.69 0.13
CA PHE A 86 1.84 -9.35 1.39
C PHE A 86 0.85 -8.51 2.20
N SER A 87 1.09 -7.20 2.33
CA SER A 87 0.18 -6.28 3.02
C SER A 87 -1.19 -6.22 2.33
N GLU A 88 -1.25 -6.15 1.01
CA GLU A 88 -2.50 -6.15 0.24
C GLU A 88 -3.32 -7.44 0.47
N ILE A 89 -2.67 -8.61 0.48
CA ILE A 89 -3.33 -9.88 0.77
C ILE A 89 -3.87 -9.90 2.21
N LEU A 90 -3.06 -9.46 3.19
CA LEU A 90 -3.49 -9.38 4.58
C LEU A 90 -4.70 -8.45 4.74
N GLN A 91 -4.66 -7.28 4.12
CA GLN A 91 -5.78 -6.35 4.11
C GLN A 91 -7.02 -6.97 3.47
N PHE A 92 -6.89 -7.61 2.31
CA PHE A 92 -8.00 -8.27 1.65
C PHE A 92 -8.69 -9.29 2.56
N VAL A 93 -7.92 -10.13 3.25
CA VAL A 93 -8.46 -11.14 4.18
C VAL A 93 -9.04 -10.51 5.44
N MET A 94 -8.54 -9.36 5.88
CA MET A 94 -9.13 -8.66 7.02
C MET A 94 -10.58 -8.23 6.76
N HIS A 95 -11.01 -8.06 5.51
CA HIS A 95 -12.38 -7.67 5.12
C HIS A 95 -13.41 -8.81 5.24
N THR A 96 -13.39 -9.58 6.33
CA THR A 96 -14.35 -10.65 6.66
C THR A 96 -14.69 -10.59 8.14
#